data_AF-A0A920VD43-F1
#
_entry.id   AF-A0A920VD43-F1
#
_cell.length_a   1.000
_cell.length_b   1.000
_cell.length_c   1.000
_cell.angle_alpha   90.00
_cell.angle_beta   90.00
_cell.angle_gamma   90.00
#
_symmetry.space_group_name_H-M   'P 1'
#
loop_
_entity.id
_entity.type
_entity.pdbx_description
1 polymer ?
#
loop_
_entity_poly.entity_id
_entity_poly.type
_entity_poly.pdbx_seq_one_letter_code
_entity_poly.pdbx_strand_id
1 'polypeptide(L)'
;MKYDYVIVGAGSAGCTLASRLTENPDVSVLLLEAGPDYPEFNQLPDDVKLGNNMWRSAYGPHSWGYLATATPRQSEQIIIPRGKTTGGSSSINGQVLFRGIPEDYDNWAKWDNPEWSFANVLPYFKKLENDLDFPGGDFHGNDGPIPGAEIQKRRMVTVFRCILRCMCLTGVSRAPRP
;
A
#
# COMPACT_ATOMS: atom_id res chain seq x y z
N MET A 1 -1.96 -2.44 -33.03
CA MET A 1 -2.49 -3.31 -31.96
C MET A 1 -3.72 -2.62 -31.36
N LYS A 2 -4.75 -3.37 -30.95
CA LYS A 2 -5.99 -2.85 -30.34
C LYS A 2 -6.17 -3.56 -28.99
N TYR A 3 -6.52 -2.80 -27.97
CA TYR A 3 -6.80 -3.28 -26.61
C TYR A 3 -8.14 -2.72 -26.14
N ASP A 4 -8.85 -3.42 -25.25
CA ASP A 4 -10.10 -2.95 -24.65
C ASP A 4 -9.83 -1.92 -23.56
N TYR A 5 -8.73 -2.10 -22.81
CA TYR A 5 -8.28 -1.16 -21.78
C TYR A 5 -6.79 -0.82 -21.96
N VAL A 6 -6.48 0.47 -21.75
CA VAL A 6 -5.11 0.95 -21.63
C VAL A 6 -4.95 1.58 -20.25
N ILE A 7 -4.06 1.02 -19.43
CA ILE A 7 -3.76 1.50 -18.09
C ILE A 7 -2.39 2.15 -18.12
N VAL A 8 -2.34 3.42 -17.74
CA VAL A 8 -1.10 4.21 -17.68
C VAL A 8 -0.60 4.25 -16.25
N GLY A 9 0.49 3.55 -15.99
CA GLY A 9 1.14 3.39 -14.69
C GLY A 9 0.87 2.02 -14.07
N ALA A 10 1.91 1.20 -13.94
CA ALA A 10 1.88 -0.07 -13.20
C ALA A 10 2.13 0.16 -11.71
N GLY A 11 1.46 1.14 -11.11
CA GLY A 11 1.47 1.37 -9.66
C GLY A 11 0.50 0.45 -8.92
N SER A 12 0.33 0.68 -7.61
CA SER A 12 -0.54 -0.15 -6.75
C SER A 12 -1.97 -0.32 -7.31
N ALA A 13 -2.59 0.78 -7.75
CA ALA A 13 -3.92 0.72 -8.36
C ALA A 13 -3.90 0.15 -9.79
N GLY A 14 -2.90 0.50 -10.60
CA GLY A 14 -2.80 0.07 -12.00
C GLY A 14 -2.57 -1.43 -12.14
N CYS A 15 -1.66 -2.01 -11.35
CA CYS A 15 -1.46 -3.46 -11.28
C CYS A 15 -2.72 -4.17 -10.79
N THR A 16 -3.43 -3.60 -9.79
CA THR A 16 -4.68 -4.18 -9.29
C THR A 16 -5.75 -4.20 -10.38
N LEU A 17 -5.95 -3.08 -11.08
CA LEU A 17 -6.92 -2.99 -12.18
C LEU A 17 -6.57 -3.94 -13.32
N ALA A 18 -5.31 -3.97 -13.76
CA ALA A 18 -4.85 -4.86 -14.80
C ALA A 18 -5.14 -6.32 -14.44
N SER A 19 -4.72 -6.75 -13.24
CA SER A 19 -4.93 -8.11 -12.76
C SER A 19 -6.41 -8.50 -12.73
N ARG A 20 -7.30 -7.61 -12.27
CA ARG A 20 -8.74 -7.90 -12.17
C ARG A 20 -9.43 -7.89 -13.52
N LEU A 21 -9.10 -6.95 -14.41
CA LEU A 21 -9.70 -6.90 -15.75
C LEU A 21 -9.31 -8.14 -16.58
N THR A 22 -8.08 -8.62 -16.45
CA THR A 22 -7.61 -9.83 -17.13
C THR A 22 -8.13 -11.14 -16.54
N GLU A 23 -8.92 -11.13 -15.46
CA GLU A 23 -9.64 -12.32 -15.00
C GLU A 23 -10.68 -12.77 -16.04
N ASN A 24 -11.15 -11.85 -16.89
CA ASN A 24 -11.95 -12.18 -18.06
C ASN A 24 -11.04 -12.44 -19.28
N PRO A 25 -10.98 -13.68 -19.82
CA PRO A 25 -10.11 -14.02 -20.95
C PRO A 25 -10.50 -13.32 -22.27
N ASP A 26 -11.73 -12.78 -22.36
CA ASP A 26 -12.20 -12.04 -23.54
C ASP A 26 -11.79 -10.56 -23.51
N VAL A 27 -11.13 -10.09 -22.43
CA VAL A 27 -10.70 -8.70 -22.26
C VAL A 27 -9.19 -8.57 -22.49
N SER A 28 -8.82 -7.64 -23.37
CA SER A 28 -7.42 -7.30 -23.64
C SER A 28 -6.98 -6.02 -22.92
N VAL A 29 -5.87 -6.09 -22.18
CA VAL A 29 -5.33 -4.97 -21.39
C VAL A 29 -3.90 -4.66 -21.82
N LEU A 30 -3.62 -3.38 -22.06
CA LEU A 30 -2.26 -2.85 -22.17
C LEU A 30 -1.91 -2.08 -20.89
N LEU A 31 -0.92 -2.57 -20.16
CA LEU A 31 -0.37 -1.90 -18.98
C LEU A 31 0.95 -1.21 -19.35
N LEU A 32 1.03 0.11 -19.18
CA LEU A 32 2.21 0.91 -19.49
C LEU A 32 2.90 1.37 -18.22
N GLU A 33 4.21 1.15 -18.11
CA GLU A 33 5.03 1.60 -16.99
C GLU A 33 6.31 2.27 -17.51
N ALA A 34 6.72 3.35 -16.84
CA ALA A 34 7.92 4.11 -17.21
C ALA A 34 9.19 3.60 -16.52
N GLY A 35 9.04 2.92 -15.38
CA GLY A 35 10.11 2.25 -14.67
C GLY A 35 10.42 0.85 -15.21
N PRO A 36 11.49 0.23 -14.69
CA PRO A 36 11.85 -1.14 -15.05
C PRO A 36 10.83 -2.15 -14.49
N ASP A 37 10.69 -3.25 -15.22
CA ASP A 37 9.98 -4.45 -14.81
C ASP A 37 10.99 -5.56 -14.48
N TYR A 38 10.67 -6.37 -13.48
CA TYR A 38 11.52 -7.47 -12.99
C TYR A 38 10.67 -8.74 -12.87
N PRO A 39 10.48 -9.48 -13.97
CA PRO A 39 9.58 -10.63 -14.00
C PRO A 39 9.98 -11.73 -13.01
N GLU A 40 11.28 -11.89 -12.78
CA GLU A 40 11.83 -12.94 -11.92
C GLU A 40 12.33 -12.37 -10.59
N PHE A 41 12.06 -13.09 -9.49
CA PHE A 41 12.46 -12.67 -8.14
C PHE A 41 13.98 -12.53 -7.94
N ASN A 42 14.79 -13.24 -8.71
CA ASN A 42 16.25 -13.14 -8.67
C ASN A 42 16.79 -11.91 -9.43
N GLN A 43 15.98 -11.28 -10.29
CA GLN A 43 16.31 -10.05 -11.02
C GLN A 43 15.97 -8.79 -10.23
N LEU A 44 15.07 -8.90 -9.24
CA LEU A 44 14.69 -7.79 -8.38
C LEU A 44 15.92 -7.23 -7.64
N PRO A 45 16.21 -5.92 -7.79
CA PRO A 45 17.21 -5.23 -7.00
C PRO A 45 16.89 -5.25 -5.51
N ASP A 46 17.92 -5.28 -4.66
CA ASP A 46 17.76 -5.40 -3.21
C ASP A 46 16.86 -4.31 -2.58
N ASP A 47 16.88 -3.09 -3.12
CA ASP A 47 16.08 -1.97 -2.61
C ASP A 47 14.58 -2.12 -2.85
N VAL A 48 14.17 -2.88 -3.88
CA VAL A 48 12.79 -3.26 -4.12
C VAL A 48 12.45 -4.58 -3.42
N LYS A 49 13.37 -5.54 -3.51
CA LYS A 49 13.19 -6.93 -3.03
C LYS A 49 13.00 -7.02 -1.52
N LEU A 50 13.81 -6.28 -0.77
CA LEU A 50 13.87 -6.45 0.69
C LEU A 50 12.92 -5.51 1.43
N GLY A 51 12.53 -4.38 0.83
CA GLY A 51 11.61 -3.40 1.44
C GLY A 51 12.06 -2.82 2.78
N ASN A 52 13.32 -3.02 3.18
CA ASN A 52 13.82 -2.76 4.53
C ASN A 52 14.54 -1.41 4.67
N ASN A 53 14.59 -0.60 3.61
CA ASN A 53 15.31 0.66 3.58
C ASN A 53 14.47 1.79 2.99
N MET A 54 13.71 2.47 3.84
CA MET A 54 12.86 3.61 3.43
C MET A 54 13.64 4.80 2.85
N TRP A 55 14.96 4.88 3.06
CA TRP A 55 15.79 5.90 2.41
C TRP A 55 15.81 5.69 0.90
N ARG A 56 15.83 4.43 0.44
CA ARG A 56 15.81 4.11 -1.00
C ARG A 56 14.51 4.52 -1.67
N SER A 57 13.41 4.64 -0.92
CA SER A 57 12.15 5.16 -1.44
C SER A 57 12.27 6.59 -1.96
N ALA A 58 13.09 7.41 -1.30
CA ALA A 58 13.31 8.81 -1.66
C ALA A 58 14.51 9.00 -2.59
N TYR A 59 15.61 8.31 -2.30
CA TYR A 59 16.93 8.56 -2.91
C TYR A 59 17.47 7.39 -3.74
N GLY A 60 16.69 6.31 -3.87
CA GLY A 60 17.06 5.12 -4.63
C GLY A 60 16.85 5.25 -6.13
N PRO A 61 17.40 4.31 -6.91
CA PRO A 61 17.31 4.31 -8.37
C PRO A 61 15.87 4.12 -8.89
N HIS A 62 14.97 3.56 -8.08
CA HIS A 62 13.55 3.35 -8.41
C HIS A 62 12.64 4.49 -7.94
N SER A 63 13.19 5.68 -7.72
CA SER A 63 12.45 6.90 -7.37
C SER A 63 12.32 7.82 -8.58
N TRP A 64 11.18 8.50 -8.73
CA TRP A 64 11.03 9.59 -9.68
C TRP A 64 11.87 10.83 -9.31
N GLY A 65 12.32 10.94 -8.05
CA GLY A 65 13.17 12.05 -7.61
C GLY A 65 12.46 13.40 -7.60
N TYR A 66 11.14 13.43 -7.40
CA TYR A 66 10.38 14.68 -7.39
C TYR A 66 10.79 15.57 -6.21
N LEU A 67 10.83 16.87 -6.50
CA LEU A 67 11.09 17.92 -5.54
C LEU A 67 9.86 18.82 -5.46
N ALA A 68 9.49 19.22 -4.25
CA ALA A 68 8.37 20.10 -4.00
C ALA A 68 8.76 21.25 -3.08
N THR A 69 8.14 22.41 -3.31
CA THR A 69 8.17 23.55 -2.40
C THR A 69 6.78 23.67 -1.77
N ALA A 70 6.67 23.38 -0.48
CA ALA A 70 5.37 23.39 0.20
C ALA A 70 4.84 24.82 0.44
N THR A 71 5.72 25.75 0.83
CA THR A 71 5.36 27.16 1.06
C THR A 71 6.50 28.09 0.66
N PRO A 72 6.22 29.37 0.37
CA PRO A 72 7.27 30.36 0.09
C PRO A 72 8.27 30.58 1.25
N ARG A 73 7.93 30.17 2.48
CA ARG A 73 8.79 30.32 3.67
C ARG A 73 9.84 29.21 3.79
N GLN A 74 9.75 28.19 2.96
CA GLN A 74 10.64 27.05 3.01
C GLN A 74 11.79 27.25 2.03
N SER A 75 13.02 27.34 2.56
CA SER A 75 14.22 27.57 1.76
C SER A 75 14.67 26.33 0.98
N GLU A 76 14.53 25.14 1.58
CA GLU A 76 14.97 23.87 0.99
C GLU A 76 13.82 23.08 0.40
N GLN A 77 14.01 22.51 -0.78
CA GLN A 77 13.01 21.66 -1.42
C GLN A 77 12.83 20.34 -0.67
N ILE A 78 11.59 19.87 -0.61
CA ILE A 78 11.22 18.58 -0.03
C ILE A 78 11.29 17.52 -1.11
N ILE A 79 11.89 16.38 -0.80
CA ILE A 79 11.86 15.21 -1.66
C ILE A 79 10.53 14.48 -1.50
N ILE A 80 9.86 14.23 -2.62
CA ILE A 80 8.59 13.51 -2.66
C ILE A 80 8.86 12.10 -3.21
N PRO A 81 9.00 11.09 -2.33
CA PRO A 81 9.27 9.72 -2.76
C PRO A 81 8.10 9.19 -3.60
N ARG A 82 8.37 8.87 -4.86
CA ARG A 82 7.41 8.25 -5.78
C ARG A 82 8.10 7.12 -6.54
N GLY A 83 7.51 5.93 -6.50
CA GLY A 83 8.11 4.75 -7.12
C GLY A 83 8.03 4.79 -8.64
N LYS A 84 9.13 4.43 -9.29
CA LYS A 84 9.29 4.30 -10.74
C LYS A 84 9.82 2.91 -11.07
N THR A 85 8.93 1.92 -11.02
CA THR A 85 9.15 0.49 -11.34
C THR A 85 7.78 -0.20 -11.33
N THR A 86 7.64 -1.42 -11.84
CA THR A 86 6.42 -2.21 -11.67
C THR A 86 6.03 -2.35 -10.20
N GLY A 87 4.75 -2.16 -9.89
CA GLY A 87 4.19 -1.97 -8.54
C GLY A 87 4.31 -0.53 -8.01
N GLY A 88 5.08 0.35 -8.65
CA GLY A 88 5.18 1.78 -8.34
C GLY A 88 5.56 2.04 -6.88
N SER A 89 4.83 2.94 -6.21
CA SER A 89 5.12 3.29 -4.82
C SER A 89 4.94 2.14 -3.83
N SER A 90 4.14 1.10 -4.11
CA SER A 90 4.08 -0.07 -3.21
C SER A 90 5.35 -0.91 -3.24
N SER A 91 6.12 -0.86 -4.33
CA SER A 91 7.40 -1.59 -4.46
C SER A 91 8.54 -0.95 -3.66
N ILE A 92 8.35 0.29 -3.19
CA ILE A 92 9.35 1.05 -2.45
C ILE A 92 8.80 1.60 -1.11
N ASN A 93 7.64 1.16 -0.63
CA ASN A 93 7.06 1.70 0.60
C ASN A 93 7.66 1.05 1.87
N GLY A 94 7.19 1.47 3.04
CA GLY A 94 7.60 0.90 4.33
C GLY A 94 6.89 -0.41 4.72
N GLN A 95 6.20 -1.07 3.78
CA GLN A 95 5.49 -2.33 3.98
C GLN A 95 4.45 -2.30 5.12
N VAL A 96 3.89 -1.13 5.39
CA VAL A 96 2.86 -0.95 6.40
C VAL A 96 1.49 -1.04 5.76
N LEU A 97 0.65 -1.92 6.28
CA LEU A 97 -0.73 -2.09 5.85
C LEU A 97 -1.66 -1.46 6.90
N PHE A 98 -2.41 -0.44 6.50
CA PHE A 98 -3.48 0.17 7.28
C PHE A 98 -4.72 0.35 6.42
N ARG A 99 -5.87 0.41 7.07
CA ARG A 99 -7.12 0.92 6.49
C ARG A 99 -7.41 2.30 7.07
N GLY A 100 -8.15 3.12 6.33
CA GLY A 100 -8.77 4.32 6.89
C GLY A 100 -9.76 3.92 7.98
N ILE A 101 -10.14 4.89 8.82
CA ILE A 101 -11.25 4.69 9.75
C ILE A 101 -12.58 4.76 8.96
N PRO A 102 -13.67 4.11 9.40
CA PRO A 102 -14.95 4.13 8.69
C PRO A 102 -15.43 5.53 8.28
N GLU A 103 -15.20 6.51 9.15
CA GLU A 103 -15.58 7.90 8.96
C GLU A 103 -14.90 8.54 7.74
N ASP A 104 -13.69 8.12 7.38
CA ASP A 104 -12.99 8.64 6.19
C ASP A 104 -13.81 8.34 4.91
N TYR A 105 -14.30 7.10 4.81
CA TYR A 105 -15.08 6.60 3.67
C TYR A 105 -16.52 7.12 3.69
N ASP A 106 -17.15 7.15 4.86
CA ASP A 106 -18.51 7.68 5.00
C ASP A 106 -18.56 9.18 4.73
N ASN A 107 -17.48 9.92 4.97
CA ASN A 107 -17.37 11.31 4.56
C ASN A 107 -17.24 11.45 3.03
N TRP A 108 -16.51 10.57 2.34
CA TRP A 108 -16.53 10.54 0.87
C TRP A 108 -17.92 10.28 0.33
N ALA A 109 -18.66 9.35 0.93
CA ALA A 109 -20.04 9.06 0.55
C ALA A 109 -20.96 10.29 0.67
N LYS A 110 -20.79 11.09 1.73
CA LYS A 110 -21.51 12.36 1.91
C LYS A 110 -21.11 13.44 0.90
N TRP A 111 -19.93 13.34 0.30
CA TRP A 111 -19.47 14.25 -0.77
C TRP A 111 -19.92 13.79 -2.16
N ASP A 112 -21.14 13.27 -2.26
CA ASP A 112 -21.76 12.83 -3.50
C ASP A 112 -21.08 11.60 -4.15
N ASN A 113 -20.47 10.73 -3.33
CA ASN A 113 -19.85 9.48 -3.79
C ASN A 113 -20.44 8.25 -3.06
N PRO A 114 -21.74 7.98 -3.16
CA PRO A 114 -22.44 7.02 -2.29
C PRO A 114 -21.85 5.60 -2.28
N GLU A 115 -21.26 5.17 -3.39
CA GLU A 115 -20.59 3.87 -3.52
C GLU A 115 -19.31 3.73 -2.67
N TRP A 116 -18.82 4.83 -2.09
CA TRP A 116 -17.58 4.87 -1.32
C TRP A 116 -17.77 4.86 0.20
N SER A 117 -18.97 4.56 0.70
CA SER A 117 -19.18 4.33 2.14
C SER A 117 -18.34 3.17 2.66
N PHE A 118 -18.01 3.16 3.96
CA PHE A 118 -17.17 2.11 4.54
C PHE A 118 -17.76 0.71 4.30
N ALA A 119 -19.08 0.59 4.46
CA ALA A 119 -19.82 -0.65 4.21
C ALA A 119 -19.65 -1.16 2.78
N ASN A 120 -19.61 -0.27 1.79
CA ASN A 120 -19.48 -0.62 0.38
C ASN A 120 -18.04 -0.99 -0.01
N VAL A 121 -17.04 -0.36 0.61
CA VAL A 121 -15.63 -0.65 0.30
C VAL A 121 -15.06 -1.83 1.11
N LEU A 122 -15.64 -2.16 2.28
CA LEU A 122 -15.16 -3.24 3.15
C LEU A 122 -15.03 -4.59 2.44
N PRO A 123 -15.98 -5.05 1.60
CA PRO A 123 -15.82 -6.28 0.82
C PRO A 123 -14.58 -6.28 -0.07
N TYR A 124 -14.18 -5.12 -0.62
CA TYR A 124 -12.99 -5.00 -1.46
C TYR A 124 -11.69 -5.01 -0.63
N PHE A 125 -11.69 -4.44 0.57
CA PHE A 125 -10.56 -4.59 1.48
C PHE A 125 -10.36 -6.05 1.87
N LYS A 126 -11.44 -6.77 2.18
CA LYS A 126 -11.38 -8.21 2.48
C LYS A 126 -10.90 -9.01 1.28
N LYS A 127 -11.39 -8.71 0.06
CA LYS A 127 -10.97 -9.38 -1.18
C LYS A 127 -9.49 -9.15 -1.52
N LEU A 128 -8.89 -8.05 -1.07
CA LEU A 128 -7.49 -7.74 -1.28
C LEU A 128 -6.57 -8.44 -0.27
N GLU A 129 -7.04 -8.55 0.98
CA GLU A 129 -6.25 -8.96 2.14
C GLU A 129 -6.19 -10.48 2.31
N ASN A 130 -4.99 -10.96 2.66
CA ASN A 130 -4.78 -12.27 3.26
C ASN A 130 -4.11 -12.09 4.63
N ASP A 131 -4.95 -11.93 5.65
CA ASP A 131 -4.50 -11.82 7.03
C ASP A 131 -4.05 -13.19 7.55
N LEU A 132 -2.77 -13.28 7.93
CA LEU A 132 -2.17 -14.53 8.39
C LEU A 132 -2.43 -14.81 9.88
N ASP A 133 -2.95 -13.85 10.63
CA ASP A 133 -3.24 -13.98 12.06
C ASP A 133 -4.74 -14.16 12.34
N PHE A 134 -5.62 -13.80 11.40
CA PHE A 134 -7.08 -13.93 11.52
C PHE A 134 -7.67 -14.84 10.43
N PRO A 135 -8.51 -15.84 10.78
CA PRO A 135 -9.09 -16.77 9.82
C PRO A 135 -10.26 -16.18 8.99
N GLY A 136 -10.24 -14.86 8.75
CA GLY A 136 -11.37 -14.10 8.22
C GLY A 136 -12.42 -13.78 9.30
N GLY A 137 -13.42 -12.98 8.93
CA GLY A 137 -14.51 -12.59 9.83
C GLY A 137 -15.31 -11.43 9.28
N ASP A 138 -15.95 -10.66 10.16
CA ASP A 138 -16.75 -9.50 9.76
C ASP A 138 -15.87 -8.48 9.02
N PHE A 139 -14.65 -8.25 9.52
CA PHE A 139 -13.76 -7.21 9.03
C PHE A 139 -12.52 -7.70 8.27
N HIS A 140 -12.05 -8.94 8.44
CA HIS A 140 -10.80 -9.43 7.83
C HIS A 140 -11.04 -10.40 6.68
N GLY A 141 -10.16 -10.36 5.67
CA GLY A 141 -10.02 -11.36 4.62
C GLY A 141 -8.78 -12.23 4.86
N ASN A 142 -8.78 -13.47 4.34
CA ASN A 142 -7.70 -14.44 4.56
C ASN A 142 -7.34 -15.23 3.28
N ASP A 143 -7.79 -14.77 2.12
CA ASP A 143 -7.65 -15.44 0.82
C ASP A 143 -7.22 -14.49 -0.31
N GLY A 144 -7.07 -13.19 -0.02
CA GLY A 144 -6.66 -12.19 -0.97
C GLY A 144 -5.19 -12.33 -1.43
N PRO A 145 -4.80 -11.61 -2.49
CA PRO A 145 -3.45 -11.69 -3.03
C PRO A 145 -2.38 -11.00 -2.17
N ILE A 146 -2.76 -10.14 -1.21
CA ILE A 146 -1.81 -9.36 -0.42
C ILE A 146 -1.71 -9.92 1.00
N PRO A 147 -0.62 -10.65 1.34
CA PRO A 147 -0.44 -11.19 2.68
C PRO A 147 -0.11 -10.07 3.68
N GLY A 148 -0.77 -10.10 4.83
CA GLY A 148 -0.52 -9.22 5.97
C GLY A 148 -0.32 -10.04 7.25
N ALA A 149 0.56 -9.59 8.13
CA ALA A 149 0.76 -10.21 9.44
C ALA A 149 1.11 -9.14 10.48
N GLU A 150 0.62 -9.34 11.70
CA GLU A 150 0.99 -8.54 12.86
C GLU A 150 2.47 -8.79 13.21
N ILE A 151 3.20 -7.72 13.53
CA ILE A 151 4.52 -7.86 14.13
C ILE A 151 4.36 -8.47 15.52
N GLN A 152 4.59 -9.78 15.61
CA GLN A 152 4.45 -10.51 16.86
C GLN A 152 5.35 -9.91 17.96
N LYS A 153 4.80 -9.76 19.17
CA LYS A 153 5.50 -9.21 20.35
C LYS A 153 6.89 -9.80 20.58
N ARG A 154 7.04 -11.11 20.35
CA ARG A 154 8.31 -11.84 20.48
C ARG A 154 9.38 -11.37 19.49
N ARG A 155 8.98 -10.89 18.31
CA ARG A 155 9.85 -10.34 17.26
C ARG A 155 10.11 -8.84 17.41
N MET A 156 9.35 -8.13 18.25
CA MET A 156 9.65 -6.72 18.55
C MET A 156 10.97 -6.58 19.31
N VAL A 157 11.82 -5.68 18.82
CA VAL A 157 13.04 -5.26 19.53
C VAL A 157 12.71 -4.52 20.83
N THR A 158 13.65 -4.53 21.78
CA THR A 158 13.48 -3.98 23.12
C THR A 158 12.96 -2.55 23.13
N VAL A 159 13.46 -1.70 22.23
CA VAL A 159 13.05 -0.29 22.12
C VAL A 159 11.54 -0.15 21.91
N PHE A 160 10.95 -0.90 20.96
CA PHE A 160 9.50 -0.82 20.71
C PHE A 160 8.67 -1.32 21.90
N ARG A 161 9.16 -2.34 22.62
CA ARG A 161 8.49 -2.81 23.85
C ARG A 161 8.49 -1.74 24.93
N CYS A 162 9.61 -1.04 25.10
CA CYS A 162 9.72 0.07 26.05
C CYS A 162 8.79 1.22 25.68
N ILE A 163 8.75 1.61 24.40
CA ILE A 163 7.84 2.66 23.91
C ILE A 163 6.39 2.30 24.21
N LEU A 164 5.96 1.07 23.88
CA LEU A 164 4.60 0.63 24.15
C LEU A 164 4.27 0.66 25.65
N ARG A 165 5.22 0.28 26.50
CA ARG A 165 5.05 0.33 27.95
C ARG A 165 4.91 1.78 28.45
N CYS A 166 5.73 2.70 27.94
CA CYS A 166 5.64 4.12 28.27
C CYS A 166 4.29 4.70 27.86
N MET A 167 3.81 4.38 26.65
CA MET A 167 2.48 4.81 26.17
C MET A 167 1.36 4.36 27.11
N CYS A 168 1.40 3.11 27.57
CA CYS A 168 0.43 2.61 28.55
C CYS A 168 0.49 3.33 29.90
N LEU A 169 1.70 3.65 30.39
CA LEU A 169 1.88 4.40 31.64
C LEU A 169 1.37 5.85 31.53
N THR A 170 1.38 6.43 30.34
CA THR A 170 0.83 7.77 30.07
C THR A 170 -0.67 7.76 29.73
N GLY A 171 -1.36 6.64 29.91
CA GLY A 171 -2.80 6.52 29.70
C GLY A 171 -3.23 6.20 28.26
N VAL A 172 -2.29 5.91 27.35
CA VAL A 172 -2.64 5.45 26.00
C VAL A 172 -2.93 3.95 26.05
N SER A 173 -4.20 3.60 25.92
CA SER A 173 -4.66 2.21 25.87
C SER A 173 -4.43 1.59 24.50
N ARG A 174 -4.16 0.28 24.48
CA ARG A 174 -4.18 -0.49 23.24
C ARG A 174 -5.62 -0.64 22.77
N ALA A 175 -5.87 -0.48 21.47
CA ALA A 175 -7.17 -0.79 20.90
C ALA A 175 -7.56 -2.25 21.20
N PRO A 176 -8.84 -2.54 21.46
CA PRO A 176 -9.33 -3.91 21.54
C PRO A 176 -9.01 -4.63 20.22
N ARG A 177 -8.71 -5.93 20.30
CA ARG A 177 -8.62 -6.74 19.09
C ARG A 177 -10.04 -7.03 18.60
N PRO A 178 -10.37 -6.76 17.33
CA PRO A 178 -11.64 -7.20 16.75
C PRO A 178 -11.72 -8.73 16.74
#